data_AF-A0A024P0V0-F1
#
_entry.id   AF-A0A024P0V0-F1
#
_cell.length_a   1.000
_cell.length_b   1.000
_cell.length_c   1.000
_cell.angle_alpha   90.00
_cell.angle_beta   90.00
_cell.angle_gamma   90.00
#
_symmetry.space_group_name_H-M   'P 1'
#
loop_
_entity.id
_entity.type
_entity.pdbx_description
1 polymer ?
#
loop_
_entity_poly.entity_id
_entity_poly.type
_entity_poly.pdbx_seq_one_letter_code
_entity_poly.pdbx_strand_id
1 'polypeptide(L)'
;MTAKSTKRHSDSYKSEEVIHLSLQVNFAVRENVLLVRLEGELDHHEATGLREDWQKELNNDGIEHVIVNLQKLSFMDSSGLGVMLGRYKEVQAKGNEMMICSISPEVRRLFDMSGMFKIMKLVDDEASALEMLGVASCEMK
;
A
#
# COMPACT_ATOMS: atom_id res chain seq x y z
N MET A 1 3.10 10.84 68.91
CA MET A 1 3.50 11.82 67.88
C MET A 1 3.25 11.19 66.52
N THR A 2 1.98 11.17 66.10
CA THR A 2 1.42 11.87 64.92
C THR A 2 1.91 11.35 63.57
N ALA A 3 1.19 10.35 63.08
CA ALA A 3 0.94 10.17 61.65
C ALA A 3 0.11 11.37 61.14
N LYS A 4 0.48 11.91 59.97
CA LYS A 4 -0.45 12.69 59.14
C LYS A 4 -0.29 12.30 57.67
N SER A 5 -1.39 11.79 57.17
CA SER A 5 -1.75 11.59 55.77
C SER A 5 -1.72 12.92 55.00
N THR A 6 -1.25 12.91 53.76
CA THR A 6 -1.62 13.89 52.74
C THR A 6 -2.06 13.17 51.47
N LYS A 7 -3.32 13.43 51.11
CA LYS A 7 -4.07 12.91 49.97
C LYS A 7 -3.52 13.44 48.63
N ARG A 8 -3.55 12.54 47.64
CA ARG A 8 -4.03 12.68 46.25
C ARG A 8 -4.22 14.11 45.69
N HIS A 9 -3.56 14.36 44.56
CA HIS A 9 -4.13 14.79 43.28
C HIS A 9 -3.26 14.07 42.22
N SER A 10 -3.67 12.96 41.60
CA SER A 10 -4.54 12.89 40.42
C SER A 10 -4.38 14.08 39.48
N ASP A 11 -3.46 13.97 38.54
CA ASP A 11 -3.76 14.36 37.17
C ASP A 11 -3.41 13.20 36.24
N SER A 12 -4.48 12.51 35.86
CA SER A 12 -4.53 11.46 34.87
C SER A 12 -4.57 12.15 33.51
N TYR A 13 -3.44 12.23 32.80
CA TYR A 13 -3.51 12.42 31.35
C TYR A 13 -3.99 11.11 30.73
N LYS A 14 -5.31 11.05 30.54
CA LYS A 14 -6.03 9.93 29.94
C LYS A 14 -5.80 9.98 28.44
N SER A 15 -5.00 9.03 27.96
CA SER A 15 -5.05 8.38 26.65
C SER A 15 -6.02 8.95 25.61
N GLU A 16 -5.46 9.62 24.62
CA GLU A 16 -5.92 9.46 23.24
C GLU A 16 -5.22 8.20 22.73
N GLU A 17 -5.92 7.06 22.75
CA GLU A 17 -5.48 5.93 21.92
C GLU A 17 -5.58 6.39 20.47
N VAL A 18 -4.46 6.83 19.91
CA VAL A 18 -4.30 6.94 18.47
C VAL A 18 -4.49 5.52 17.97
N ILE A 19 -5.67 5.21 17.43
CA ILE A 19 -5.89 3.97 16.69
C ILE A 19 -5.00 4.10 15.46
N HIS A 20 -3.76 3.61 15.56
CA HIS A 20 -2.88 3.50 14.42
C HIS A 20 -3.56 2.53 13.45
N LEU A 21 -3.96 3.04 12.29
CA LEU A 21 -4.65 2.23 11.30
C LEU A 21 -3.61 1.38 10.59
N SER A 22 -3.30 0.22 11.17
CA SER A 22 -2.31 -0.73 10.67
C SER A 22 -2.55 -1.09 9.20
N LEU A 23 -1.47 -1.25 8.44
CA LEU A 23 -1.56 -1.68 7.04
C LEU A 23 -2.11 -3.10 6.94
N GLN A 24 -3.14 -3.28 6.12
CA GLN A 24 -3.60 -4.57 5.65
C GLN A 24 -3.24 -4.73 4.18
N VAL A 25 -2.69 -5.89 3.86
CA VAL A 25 -2.23 -6.22 2.50
C VAL A 25 -2.95 -7.45 2.02
N ASN A 26 -3.61 -7.35 0.87
CA ASN A 26 -4.21 -8.48 0.18
C ASN A 26 -3.52 -8.73 -1.15
N PHE A 27 -2.90 -9.90 -1.28
CA PHE A 27 -2.35 -10.40 -2.52
C PHE A 27 -3.34 -11.36 -3.19
N ALA A 28 -3.52 -11.21 -4.50
CA ALA A 28 -4.29 -12.15 -5.30
C ALA A 28 -3.66 -12.28 -6.69
N VAL A 29 -3.71 -13.47 -7.27
CA VAL A 29 -3.23 -13.70 -8.63
C VAL A 29 -4.42 -13.84 -9.58
N ARG A 30 -4.30 -13.23 -10.76
CA ARG A 30 -5.19 -13.40 -11.91
C ARG A 30 -4.31 -13.66 -13.12
N GLU A 31 -4.32 -14.92 -13.59
CA GLU A 31 -3.43 -15.38 -14.64
C GLU A 31 -1.96 -15.08 -14.30
N ASN A 32 -1.30 -14.20 -15.06
CA ASN A 32 0.08 -13.76 -14.86
C ASN A 32 0.20 -12.41 -14.10
N VAL A 33 -0.90 -11.91 -13.51
CA VAL A 33 -0.95 -10.61 -12.85
C VAL A 33 -1.09 -10.78 -11.34
N LEU A 34 -0.16 -10.18 -10.59
CA LEU A 34 -0.27 -10.03 -9.14
C LEU A 34 -1.05 -8.75 -8.81
N LEU A 35 -2.18 -8.90 -8.16
CA LEU A 35 -2.98 -7.83 -7.57
C LEU A 35 -2.51 -7.60 -6.14
N VAL A 36 -2.15 -6.35 -5.83
CA VAL A 36 -1.71 -5.91 -4.50
C VAL A 36 -2.67 -4.84 -4.01
N ARG A 37 -3.51 -5.16 -3.02
CA ARG A 37 -4.48 -4.21 -2.46
C ARG A 37 -4.01 -3.77 -1.09
N LEU A 38 -3.87 -2.46 -0.91
CA LEU A 38 -3.45 -1.85 0.34
C LEU A 38 -4.60 -1.13 1.01
N GLU A 39 -4.80 -1.40 2.30
CA GLU A 39 -5.82 -0.79 3.14
C GLU A 39 -5.17 -0.29 4.44
N GLY A 40 -5.49 0.94 4.85
CA GLY A 40 -4.89 1.58 6.02
C GLY A 40 -3.77 2.58 5.69
N GLU A 41 -2.71 2.60 6.50
CA GLU A 41 -1.62 3.57 6.39
C GLU A 41 -0.30 2.87 6.03
N LEU A 42 0.40 3.38 5.02
CA LEU A 42 1.74 2.90 4.64
C LEU A 42 2.81 3.89 5.09
N ASP A 43 3.36 3.67 6.27
CA ASP A 43 4.44 4.47 6.85
C ASP A 43 5.77 3.71 6.89
N HIS A 44 6.77 4.29 7.53
CA HIS A 44 8.08 3.67 7.72
C HIS A 44 8.03 2.30 8.41
N HIS A 45 7.14 2.11 9.40
CA HIS A 45 7.04 0.88 10.16
C HIS A 45 6.50 -0.24 9.29
N GLU A 46 5.40 0.02 8.59
CA GLU A 46 4.70 -0.95 7.74
C GLU A 46 5.45 -1.24 6.43
N ALA A 47 6.25 -0.30 5.95
CA ALA A 47 7.01 -0.45 4.70
C ALA A 47 8.01 -1.62 4.72
N THR A 48 8.52 -2.02 5.88
CA THR A 48 9.46 -3.16 5.96
C THR A 48 8.72 -4.48 5.76
N GLY A 49 7.62 -4.69 6.47
CA GLY A 49 6.80 -5.90 6.33
C GLY A 49 6.24 -6.04 4.92
N LEU A 50 5.70 -4.94 4.35
CA LEU A 50 5.22 -4.93 2.97
C LEU A 50 6.31 -5.33 1.96
N ARG A 51 7.57 -4.89 2.14
CA ARG A 51 8.66 -5.28 1.25
C ARG A 51 8.88 -6.78 1.28
N GLU A 52 8.95 -7.39 2.46
CA GLU A 52 9.22 -8.81 2.59
C GLU A 52 8.10 -9.66 2.00
N ASP A 53 6.85 -9.33 2.31
CA ASP A 53 5.70 -10.10 1.82
C ASP A 53 5.52 -9.95 0.31
N TRP A 54 5.64 -8.74 -0.21
CA TRP A 54 5.56 -8.52 -1.67
C TRP A 54 6.71 -9.23 -2.41
N GLN A 55 7.91 -9.30 -1.83
CA GLN A 55 9.02 -10.04 -2.45
C GLN A 55 8.69 -11.54 -2.57
N LYS A 56 8.06 -12.14 -1.55
CA LYS A 56 7.66 -13.55 -1.58
C LYS A 56 6.68 -13.79 -2.73
N GLU A 57 5.69 -12.93 -2.88
CA GLU A 57 4.70 -13.06 -3.95
C GLU A 57 5.29 -12.86 -5.36
N LEU A 58 6.24 -11.93 -5.52
CA LEU A 58 6.94 -11.71 -6.81
C LEU A 58 7.89 -12.86 -7.20
N ASN A 59 8.23 -13.73 -6.25
CA ASN A 59 9.06 -14.90 -6.50
C ASN A 59 8.22 -16.13 -6.89
N ASN A 60 6.89 -16.05 -6.83
CA ASN A 60 6.04 -17.11 -7.33
C ASN A 60 6.14 -17.20 -8.86
N ASP A 61 6.20 -18.43 -9.38
CA ASP A 61 6.33 -18.68 -10.81
C ASP A 61 5.09 -18.17 -11.58
N GLY A 62 5.32 -17.62 -12.77
CA GLY A 62 4.27 -17.15 -13.67
C GLY A 62 3.75 -15.74 -13.40
N ILE A 63 4.25 -15.03 -12.39
CA ILE A 63 3.94 -13.61 -12.20
C ILE A 63 4.79 -12.76 -13.15
N GLU A 64 4.10 -12.10 -14.07
CA GLU A 64 4.70 -11.16 -15.01
C GLU A 64 4.39 -9.74 -14.57
N HIS A 65 3.11 -9.40 -14.46
CA HIS A 65 2.66 -8.02 -14.23
C HIS A 65 2.17 -7.79 -12.81
N VAL A 66 2.09 -6.51 -12.42
CA VAL A 66 1.60 -6.09 -11.11
C VAL A 66 0.58 -4.96 -11.23
N ILE A 67 -0.53 -5.08 -10.52
CA ILE A 67 -1.48 -3.99 -10.31
C ILE A 67 -1.54 -3.69 -8.82
N VAL A 68 -1.37 -2.42 -8.46
CA VAL A 68 -1.50 -1.95 -7.09
C VAL A 68 -2.79 -1.14 -6.96
N ASN A 69 -3.69 -1.60 -6.10
CA ASN A 69 -4.91 -0.87 -5.77
C ASN A 69 -4.72 -0.12 -4.45
N LEU A 70 -4.89 1.20 -4.52
CA LEU A 70 -4.72 2.13 -3.40
C LEU A 70 -6.05 2.75 -2.93
N GLN A 71 -7.20 2.19 -3.33
CA GLN A 71 -8.53 2.70 -3.03
C GLN A 71 -8.77 2.90 -1.53
N LYS A 72 -8.25 1.98 -0.73
CA LYS A 72 -8.45 1.96 0.72
C LYS A 72 -7.21 2.41 1.49
N LEU A 73 -6.19 2.90 0.80
CA LEU A 73 -5.02 3.47 1.43
C LEU A 73 -5.31 4.93 1.80
N SER A 74 -5.39 5.20 3.10
CA SER A 74 -5.67 6.53 3.63
C SER A 74 -4.42 7.40 3.71
N PHE A 75 -3.25 6.79 3.92
CA PHE A 75 -2.00 7.54 4.09
C PHE A 75 -0.80 6.80 3.47
N MET A 76 0.17 7.57 2.99
CA MET A 76 1.48 7.09 2.57
C MET A 76 2.55 8.13 2.94
N ASP A 77 3.77 7.71 3.22
CA ASP A 77 4.93 8.61 3.36
C ASP A 77 6.03 8.32 2.32
N SER A 78 7.21 8.94 2.49
CA SER A 78 8.36 8.69 1.62
C SER A 78 8.87 7.24 1.67
N SER A 79 8.69 6.53 2.79
CA SER A 79 9.05 5.13 2.93
C SER A 79 8.16 4.27 2.04
N GLY A 80 6.85 4.55 2.00
CA GLY A 80 5.88 3.90 1.13
C GLY A 80 6.17 4.12 -0.37
N LEU A 81 6.47 5.36 -0.76
CA LEU A 81 6.92 5.66 -2.14
C LEU A 81 8.19 4.87 -2.50
N GLY A 82 9.11 4.71 -1.55
CA GLY A 82 10.32 3.91 -1.72
C GLY A 82 10.04 2.43 -1.97
N VAL A 83 9.03 1.84 -1.30
CA VAL A 83 8.56 0.47 -1.59
C VAL A 83 8.07 0.39 -3.03
N MET A 84 7.14 1.28 -3.41
CA MET A 84 6.54 1.30 -4.75
C MET A 84 7.60 1.43 -5.85
N LEU A 85 8.56 2.34 -5.67
CA LEU A 85 9.64 2.55 -6.63
C LEU A 85 10.56 1.34 -6.75
N GLY A 86 10.88 0.66 -5.63
CA GLY A 86 11.67 -0.56 -5.64
C GLY A 86 10.99 -1.66 -6.46
N ARG A 87 9.71 -1.92 -6.18
CA ARG A 87 8.91 -2.94 -6.88
C ARG A 87 8.75 -2.61 -8.35
N TYR A 88 8.49 -1.35 -8.69
CA TYR A 88 8.41 -0.92 -10.07
C TYR A 88 9.71 -1.21 -10.85
N LYS A 89 10.88 -0.89 -10.27
CA LYS A 89 12.16 -1.18 -10.91
C LYS A 89 12.40 -2.67 -11.12
N GLU A 90 12.03 -3.50 -10.17
CA GLU A 90 12.17 -4.95 -10.28
C GLU A 90 11.26 -5.55 -11.35
N VAL A 91 9.99 -5.13 -11.39
CA VAL A 91 9.02 -5.56 -12.40
C VAL A 91 9.47 -5.12 -13.79
N GLN A 92 9.90 -3.87 -13.93
CA GLN A 92 10.42 -3.34 -15.19
C GLN A 92 11.74 -3.99 -15.64
N ALA A 93 12.61 -4.38 -14.71
CA ALA A 93 13.86 -5.08 -15.05
C ALA A 93 13.61 -6.46 -15.69
N LYS A 94 12.42 -7.04 -15.47
CA LYS A 94 11.97 -8.27 -16.14
C LYS A 94 11.24 -8.00 -17.46
N GLY A 95 11.10 -6.73 -17.88
CA GLY A 95 10.35 -6.34 -19.07
C GLY A 95 8.83 -6.32 -18.88
N ASN A 96 8.36 -6.32 -17.64
CA ASN A 96 6.95 -6.40 -17.31
C ASN A 96 6.38 -5.06 -16.81
N GLU A 97 5.06 -4.94 -16.87
CA GLU A 97 4.34 -3.74 -16.43
C GLU A 97 3.91 -3.76 -14.96
N MET A 98 4.00 -2.60 -14.32
CA MET A 98 3.41 -2.31 -13.01
C MET A 98 2.52 -1.08 -13.11
N MET A 99 1.25 -1.22 -12.74
CA MET A 99 0.25 -0.15 -12.78
C MET A 99 -0.29 0.18 -11.39
N ILE A 100 -0.64 1.44 -11.16
CA ILE A 100 -1.31 1.92 -9.96
C ILE A 100 -2.76 2.23 -10.32
N CYS A 101 -3.72 1.86 -9.47
CA CYS A 101 -5.14 2.16 -9.68
C CYS A 101 -5.85 2.67 -8.42
N SER A 102 -7.00 3.30 -8.63
CA SER A 102 -7.92 3.75 -7.57
C SER A 102 -7.26 4.63 -6.50
N ILE A 103 -6.38 5.54 -6.88
CA ILE A 103 -5.62 6.33 -5.90
C ILE A 103 -6.48 7.42 -5.22
N SER A 104 -6.38 7.54 -3.90
CA SER A 104 -7.03 8.61 -3.15
C SER A 104 -6.36 9.97 -3.43
N PRO A 105 -7.06 11.11 -3.29
CA PRO A 105 -6.48 12.43 -3.53
C PRO A 105 -5.24 12.75 -2.67
N GLU A 106 -5.23 12.26 -1.43
CA GLU A 106 -4.13 12.46 -0.48
C GLU A 106 -2.86 11.72 -0.93
N VAL A 107 -2.99 10.43 -1.26
CA VAL A 107 -1.86 9.63 -1.75
C VAL A 107 -1.42 10.11 -3.14
N ARG A 108 -2.36 10.53 -3.99
CA ARG A 108 -2.06 11.09 -5.31
C ARG A 108 -1.11 12.28 -5.24
N ARG A 109 -1.33 13.19 -4.29
CA ARG A 109 -0.48 14.36 -4.09
C ARG A 109 0.99 13.97 -3.85
N LEU A 110 1.24 12.88 -3.14
CA LEU A 110 2.60 12.40 -2.87
C LEU A 110 3.26 11.83 -4.13
N PHE A 111 2.52 11.09 -4.95
CA PHE A 111 3.00 10.62 -6.25
C PHE A 111 3.27 11.79 -7.22
N ASP A 112 2.41 12.81 -7.23
CA ASP A 112 2.61 14.03 -8.04
C ASP A 112 3.87 14.78 -7.60
N MET A 113 4.03 15.05 -6.31
CA MET A 113 5.18 15.78 -5.77
C MET A 113 6.51 15.03 -5.97
N SER A 114 6.49 13.71 -5.86
CA SER A 114 7.67 12.86 -6.11
C SER A 114 7.96 12.65 -7.60
N GLY A 115 7.03 13.01 -8.48
CA GLY A 115 7.13 12.78 -9.92
C GLY A 115 7.00 11.30 -10.31
N MET A 116 6.46 10.45 -9.44
CA MET A 116 6.32 9.01 -9.70
C MET A 116 5.41 8.71 -10.89
N PHE A 117 4.41 9.54 -11.16
CA PHE A 117 3.55 9.37 -12.35
C PHE A 117 4.25 9.63 -13.68
N LYS A 118 5.50 10.12 -13.68
CA LYS A 118 6.30 10.18 -14.91
C LYS A 118 6.77 8.80 -15.38
N ILE A 119 6.74 7.81 -14.49
CA ILE A 119 7.23 6.46 -14.75
C ILE A 119 6.16 5.39 -14.50
N MET A 120 5.30 5.56 -13.50
CA MET A 120 4.24 4.60 -13.20
C MET A 120 2.94 4.98 -13.89
N LYS A 121 2.34 4.02 -14.58
CA LYS A 121 1.03 4.19 -15.21
C LYS A 121 -0.06 4.21 -14.14
N LEU A 122 -0.86 5.29 -14.12
CA LEU A 122 -2.06 5.40 -13.32
C LEU A 122 -3.28 5.04 -14.19
N VAL A 123 -4.14 4.18 -13.66
CA VAL A 123 -5.42 3.78 -14.26
C VAL A 123 -6.55 3.96 -13.24
N ASP A 124 -7.79 3.99 -13.72
CA ASP A 124 -8.92 4.35 -12.86
C ASP A 124 -9.24 3.28 -11.82
N ASP A 125 -9.27 2.01 -12.23
CA ASP A 125 -9.61 0.86 -11.37
C ASP A 125 -8.88 -0.44 -11.79
N GLU A 126 -9.03 -1.49 -10.98
CA GLU A 126 -8.45 -2.82 -11.24
C GLU A 126 -8.97 -3.45 -12.54
N ALA A 127 -10.24 -3.27 -12.88
CA ALA A 127 -10.84 -3.91 -14.04
C ALA A 127 -10.23 -3.36 -15.34
N SER A 128 -10.11 -2.04 -15.42
CA SER A 128 -9.45 -1.32 -16.51
C SER A 128 -7.98 -1.70 -16.61
N ALA A 129 -7.29 -1.85 -15.48
CA ALA A 129 -5.89 -2.28 -15.44
C ALA A 129 -5.70 -3.70 -16.01
N LEU A 130 -6.57 -4.62 -15.61
CA LEU A 130 -6.57 -6.01 -16.08
C LEU A 130 -6.87 -6.10 -17.58
N GLU A 131 -7.85 -5.33 -18.08
CA GLU A 131 -8.16 -5.25 -19.50
C GLU A 131 -6.95 -4.73 -20.31
N MET A 132 -6.25 -3.70 -19.82
CA MET A 132 -5.04 -3.18 -20.49
C MET A 132 -3.89 -4.19 -20.53
N LEU A 133 -3.84 -5.13 -19.59
CA LEU A 133 -2.85 -6.21 -19.56
C LEU A 133 -3.28 -7.45 -20.35
N GLY A 134 -4.46 -7.41 -21.00
CA GLY A 134 -4.99 -8.55 -21.75
C GLY A 134 -5.58 -9.65 -20.87
N VAL A 135 -5.64 -9.43 -19.55
CA VAL A 135 -6.30 -10.32 -18.58
C VAL A 135 -7.75 -9.87 -18.42
N ALA A 136 -8.49 -9.87 -19.53
CA ALA A 136 -9.89 -9.50 -19.50
C ALA A 136 -10.66 -10.58 -18.72
N SER A 137 -11.27 -10.20 -17.60
CA SER A 137 -12.32 -11.02 -17.01
C SER A 137 -13.47 -11.08 -18.02
N CYS A 138 -13.67 -12.23 -18.63
CA CYS A 138 -14.96 -12.57 -19.21
C CYS A 138 -15.95 -12.73 -18.06
N GLU A 139 -16.46 -11.62 -17.52
CA GLU A 139 -17.74 -11.60 -16.82
C GLU A 139 -18.81 -11.13 -17.80
N MET A 140 -19.13 -11.99 -18.77
CA MET A 140 -20.42 -11.97 -19.43
C MET A 140 -21.42 -12.74 -18.57
N LYS A 141 -22.10 -12.03 -17.67
CA LYS A 141 -23.57 -12.04 -17.44
C LYS A 141 -23.97 -11.59 -16.04
#